data_AF-A0A970XGI6-F1
#
_entry.id   AF-A0A970XGI6-F1
#
_cell.length_a   1.000
_cell.length_b   1.000
_cell.length_c   1.000
_cell.angle_alpha   90.00
_cell.angle_beta   90.00
_cell.angle_gamma   90.00
#
_symmetry.space_group_name_H-M   'P 1'
#
loop_
_entity.id
_entity.type
_entity.pdbx_description
1 polymer ?
#
loop_
_entity_poly.entity_id
_entity_poly.type
_entity_poly.pdbx_seq_one_letter_code
_entity_poly.pdbx_strand_id
1 'polypeptide(L)' 'VILTRPAAPALSFIHDRMPVIVPEHIRQKWLTEPVGANELLSASEEQLEYKEAI' A
#
# COMPACT_ATOMS: atom_id res chain seq x y z
N VAL A 1 -7.71 -8.42 10.29
CA VAL A 1 -6.31 -8.51 9.79
C VAL A 1 -6.09 -7.42 8.75
N ILE A 2 -4.86 -6.93 8.56
CA ILE A 2 -4.51 -5.90 7.56
C ILE A 2 -3.62 -6.55 6.48
N LEU A 3 -3.92 -6.28 5.20
CA LEU A 3 -3.07 -6.73 4.09
C LEU A 3 -1.77 -5.92 4.07
N THR A 4 -0.63 -6.61 4.09
CA THR A 4 0.70 -6.00 4.14
C THR A 4 1.58 -6.50 3.00
N ARG A 5 2.63 -5.74 2.69
CA ARG A 5 3.63 -6.02 1.66
C ARG A 5 5.04 -5.66 2.16
N PRO A 6 6.13 -6.05 1.46
CA PRO A 6 7.45 -5.50 1.72
C PRO A 6 7.43 -3.96 1.67
N ALA A 7 8.21 -3.33 2.54
CA ALA A 7 8.33 -1.88 2.54
C ALA A 7 8.84 -1.35 1.19
N ALA A 8 8.27 -0.23 0.75
CA ALA A 8 8.79 0.51 -0.39
C ALA A 8 10.25 0.91 -0.11
N PRO A 9 11.12 1.02 -1.13
CA PRO A 9 12.54 1.31 -0.92
C PRO A 9 12.79 2.54 -0.03
N ALA A 10 11.99 3.60 -0.21
CA ALA A 10 12.09 4.85 0.56
C ALA A 10 11.73 4.71 2.06
N LEU A 11 11.06 3.63 2.47
CA LEU A 11 10.63 3.39 3.87
C LEU A 11 11.31 2.19 4.52
N SER A 12 12.11 1.43 3.77
CA SER A 12 12.76 0.20 4.23
C SER A 12 13.69 0.39 5.42
N PHE A 13 14.18 1.61 5.66
CA PHE A 13 14.99 1.95 6.84
C PHE A 13 14.18 2.00 8.15
N ILE A 14 12.85 2.12 8.08
CA ILE A 14 11.97 2.15 9.27
C ILE A 14 11.58 0.73 9.68
N HIS A 15 11.18 -0.10 8.73
CA HIS A 15 10.75 -1.48 8.94
C HIS A 15 10.65 -2.25 7.61
N ASP A 16 10.72 -3.58 7.64
CA ASP A 16 10.67 -4.46 6.46
C ASP A 16 9.30 -4.57 5.77
N ARG A 17 8.24 -4.05 6.42
CA ARG A 17 6.84 -4.27 6.03
C ARG A 17 6.06 -2.98 6.10
N MET A 18 5.10 -2.84 5.20
CA MET A 18 4.16 -1.72 5.17
C MET A 18 2.75 -2.22 4.82
N PRO A 19 1.70 -1.47 5.18
CA PRO A 19 0.37 -1.73 4.67
C PRO A 19 0.33 -1.55 3.14
N VAL A 20 -0.59 -2.27 2.49
CA VAL A 20 -0.94 -1.97 1.09
C VAL A 20 -1.70 -0.65 1.04
N ILE A 21 -1.13 0.34 0.38
CA ILE A 21 -1.77 1.65 0.16
C ILE A 21 -2.58 1.56 -1.12
N VAL A 22 -3.90 1.62 -0.99
CA VAL A 22 -4.83 1.49 -2.12
C VAL A 22 -4.91 2.84 -2.88
N PRO A 23 -4.58 2.89 -4.18
CA PRO A 23 -4.72 4.11 -4.96
C PRO A 23 -6.16 4.60 -5.04
N GLU A 24 -6.33 5.91 -5.11
CA GLU A 24 -7.64 6.56 -5.15
C GLU A 24 -8.53 6.03 -6.29
N HIS A 25 -7.94 5.81 -7.47
CA HIS A 25 -8.69 5.38 -8.66
C HIS A 25 -9.27 3.96 -8.56
N ILE A 26 -8.76 3.10 -7.66
CA ILE A 26 -9.32 1.75 -7.44
C ILE A 26 -10.06 1.63 -6.11
N ARG A 27 -10.06 2.67 -5.25
CA ARG A 27 -10.63 2.60 -3.91
C ARG A 27 -12.09 2.15 -3.92
N GLN A 28 -12.90 2.72 -4.83
CA GLN A 28 -14.32 2.38 -4.93
C GLN A 28 -14.51 0.91 -5.33
N LYS A 29 -13.77 0.48 -6.37
CA LYS A 29 -13.80 -0.91 -6.86
C LYS A 29 -13.43 -1.89 -5.74
N TRP A 30 -12.38 -1.60 -4.98
CA TRP A 30 -11.96 -2.43 -3.84
C TRP A 30 -13.07 -2.60 -2.78
N LEU A 31 -13.86 -1.55 -2.53
CA LEU A 31 -14.90 -1.58 -1.50
C LEU A 31 -16.20 -2.26 -1.96
N THR A 32 -16.47 -2.28 -3.28
CA THR A 32 -17.76 -2.75 -3.82
C THR A 32 -17.70 -4.04 -4.61
N GLU A 33 -16.52 -4.47 -5.04
CA GLU A 33 -16.31 -5.65 -5.87
C GLU A 33 -15.37 -6.65 -5.20
N PRO A 34 -15.42 -7.94 -5.57
CA PRO A 34 -14.50 -8.96 -5.07
C PRO A 34 -13.10 -8.82 -5.72
N VAL A 35 -12.42 -7.72 -5.44
CA VAL A 35 -11.03 -7.47 -5.86
C VAL A 35 -10.10 -8.37 -5.06
N GLY A 36 -9.33 -9.21 -5.75
CA GLY A 36 -8.41 -10.14 -5.12
C GLY A 36 -7.18 -9.47 -4.51
N ALA A 37 -6.56 -10.10 -3.50
CA ALA A 37 -5.36 -9.58 -2.86
C ALA A 37 -4.20 -9.33 -3.83
N ASN A 38 -4.03 -10.19 -4.85
CA ASN A 38 -2.99 -10.01 -5.86
C ASN A 38 -3.22 -8.76 -6.74
N GLU A 39 -4.47 -8.42 -7.02
CA GLU A 39 -4.81 -7.20 -7.76
C GLU A 39 -4.48 -5.96 -6.92
N LEU A 40 -4.84 -5.97 -5.63
CA LEU A 40 -4.49 -4.88 -4.69
C LEU A 40 -2.97 -4.74 -4.52
N LEU A 41 -2.24 -5.86 -4.44
CA LEU A 41 -0.78 -5.85 -4.33
C LEU A 41 -0.12 -5.25 -5.57
N SER A 42 -0.62 -5.62 -6.76
CA SER A 42 -0.10 -5.13 -8.04
C SER A 42 -0.40 -3.65 -8.28
N ALA A 43 -1.52 -3.16 -7.74
CA ALA A 43 -1.93 -1.77 -7.90
C ALA A 43 -1.49 -0.86 -6.74
N SER A 44 -0.92 -1.41 -5.66
CA SER A 44 -0.53 -0.63 -4.47
C SER A 44 0.39 0.54 -4.80
N GLU A 45 0.16 1.68 -4.15
CA GLU A 45 1.06 2.83 -4.26
C GLU A 45 2.38 2.57 -3.50
N GLU A 46 3.50 2.94 -4.12
CA GLU A 46 4.86 2.73 -3.60
C GLU A 46 5.73 3.99 -3.67
N GLN A 47 5.29 5.02 -4.42
CA GLN A 47 5.98 6.30 -4.49
C GLN A 47 5.68 7.11 -3.24
N LEU A 48 6.35 6.75 -2.15
CA LEU A 48 6.17 7.34 -0.83
C LEU A 48 7.39 8.16 -0.43
N GLU A 49 7.13 9.30 0.20
CA GLU A 49 8.15 10.19 0.76
C GLU A 49 8.07 10.15 2.29
N TYR A 50 9.19 9.89 2.94
CA TYR A 50 9.30 10.04 4.39
C TYR A 50 9.41 11.52 4.76
N LYS A 51 8.61 11.96 5.74
CA LYS A 51 8.69 13.30 6.32
C LYS A 51 8.84 13.18 7.83
N GLU A 52 9.84 13.86 8.38
CA GLU A 52 9.99 13.99 9.82
C GLU A 52 8.83 14.82 10.39
N ALA A 53 8.35 14.41 11.56
CA ALA A 53 7.39 15.22 12.31
C ALA A 53 8.14 16.43 12.89
N ILE A 54 7.66 17.63 12.57
CA ILE A 54 8.15 18.90 13.13
C ILE A 54 7.52 19.13 14.50
#